data_AF-A0A0Q8M941-F1
#
_entry.id   AF-A0A0Q8M941-F1
#
_cell.length_a   1.000
_cell.length_b   1.000
_cell.length_c   1.000
_cell.angle_alpha   90.00
_cell.angle_beta   90.00
_cell.angle_gamma   90.00
#
_symmetry.space_group_name_H-M   'P 1'
#
loop_
_entity.id
_entity.type
_entity.pdbx_description
1 polymer ?
#
loop_
_entity_poly.entity_id
_entity_poly.type
_entity_poly.pdbx_seq_one_letter_code
_entity_poly.pdbx_strand_id
1 'polypeptide(L)' 'MVALKLASLAQGASGVRPATVALLEAMLVKGLTPVVPAQGSVGASGDLAPLAHMAATMIGVGEIFVGE' A
#
# COMPACT_ATOMS: atom_id res chain seq x y z
N MET A 1 -1.14 -6.88 -2.59
CA MET A 1 -1.45 -5.99 -1.43
C MET A 1 -2.03 -4.65 -1.87
N VAL A 2 -1.35 -3.88 -2.73
CA VAL A 2 -1.80 -2.55 -3.19
C VAL A 2 -3.24 -2.53 -3.72
N ALA A 3 -3.61 -3.48 -4.60
CA ALA A 3 -4.97 -3.57 -5.15
C ALA A 3 -6.05 -3.76 -4.08
N LEU A 4 -5.79 -4.60 -3.07
CA LEU A 4 -6.74 -4.82 -1.95
C LEU A 4 -6.87 -3.55 -1.10
N LYS A 5 -5.78 -2.83 -0.87
CA LYS A 5 -5.84 -1.57 -0.13
C LYS A 5 -6.60 -0.51 -0.91
N LEU A 6 -6.37 -0.40 -2.22
CA LEU A 6 -7.11 0.50 -3.10
C LEU A 6 -8.61 0.22 -3.01
N ALA A 7 -9.03 -1.04 -3.19
CA ALA A 7 -10.43 -1.44 -3.13
C ALA A 7 -11.06 -1.14 -1.76
N SER A 8 -10.35 -1.44 -0.66
CA SER A 8 -10.82 -1.14 0.70
C SER A 8 -11.00 0.35 0.95
N LEU A 9 -10.05 1.20 0.54
CA LEU A 9 -10.14 2.65 0.72
C LEU A 9 -11.19 3.29 -0.18
N ALA A 10 -11.39 2.75 -1.39
CA ALA A 10 -12.38 3.22 -2.36
C ALA A 10 -13.84 3.06 -1.86
N GLN A 11 -14.09 2.24 -0.84
CA GLN A 11 -15.40 2.14 -0.19
C GLN A 11 -15.82 3.42 0.56
N GLY A 12 -14.90 4.36 0.79
CA GLY A 12 -15.21 5.66 1.40
C GLY A 12 -15.38 5.65 2.92
N ALA A 13 -15.28 4.50 3.58
CA ALA A 13 -15.46 4.36 5.03
C ALA A 13 -14.22 4.71 5.88
N SER A 14 -13.07 4.99 5.26
CA SER A 14 -11.78 5.18 5.97
C SER A 14 -11.35 6.63 6.19
N GLY A 15 -12.04 7.62 5.62
CA GLY A 15 -11.70 9.04 5.79
C GLY A 15 -10.34 9.47 5.21
N VAL A 16 -9.75 8.69 4.30
CA VAL A 16 -8.50 9.05 3.62
C VAL A 16 -8.71 10.17 2.59
N ARG A 17 -7.64 10.90 2.26
CA ARG A 17 -7.69 11.91 1.20
C ARG A 17 -7.88 11.22 -0.16
N PRO A 18 -8.65 11.80 -1.11
CA PRO A 18 -8.79 11.26 -2.46
C PRO A 18 -7.44 11.03 -3.17
N ALA A 19 -6.46 11.91 -2.93
CA ALA A 19 -5.10 11.76 -3.46
C ALA A 19 -4.40 10.46 -3.03
N THR A 20 -4.71 9.92 -1.85
CA THR A 20 -4.18 8.62 -1.38
C THR A 20 -4.69 7.47 -2.23
N VAL A 21 -5.97 7.49 -2.60
CA VAL A 21 -6.59 6.50 -3.48
C VAL A 21 -5.99 6.61 -4.89
N ALA A 22 -5.89 7.84 -5.42
CA ALA A 22 -5.30 8.09 -6.73
C ALA A 22 -3.82 7.65 -6.82
N LEU A 23 -3.05 7.81 -5.74
CA LEU A 23 -1.66 7.33 -5.70
C LEU A 23 -1.59 5.80 -5.77
N LEU A 24 -2.42 5.08 -5.01
CA LEU A 24 -2.47 3.63 -5.03
C LEU A 24 -2.87 3.09 -6.42
N GLU A 25 -3.82 3.75 -7.08
CA GLU A 25 -4.19 3.45 -8.47
C GLU A 25 -3.02 3.70 -9.43
N ALA A 26 -2.36 4.85 -9.34
CA ALA A 26 -1.20 5.17 -10.17
C ALA A 26 -0.05 4.18 -9.98
N MET A 27 0.17 3.69 -8.76
CA MET A 27 1.17 2.65 -8.49
C MET A 27 0.84 1.36 -9.26
N LEU A 28 -0.42 0.92 -9.27
CA LEU A 28 -0.84 -0.26 -10.03
C LEU A 28 -0.66 -0.07 -11.54
N VAL A 29 -1.11 1.07 -12.07
CA VAL A 29 -1.00 1.39 -13.51
C VAL A 29 0.45 1.44 -13.98
N LYS A 30 1.36 1.91 -13.12
CA LYS A 30 2.80 2.03 -13.41
C LYS A 30 3.62 0.80 -13.03
N GLY A 31 3.00 -0.30 -12.61
CA GLY A 31 3.71 -1.50 -12.18
C GLY A 31 4.60 -1.31 -10.95
N LEU A 32 4.31 -0.31 -10.10
CA LEU A 32 5.10 0.01 -8.91
C LEU A 32 4.66 -0.87 -7.74
N THR A 33 5.49 -1.85 -7.37
CA THR A 33 5.17 -2.87 -6.37
C THR A 33 6.07 -2.78 -5.14
N PRO A 34 5.56 -2.35 -3.97
CA PRO A 34 6.36 -2.20 -2.75
C PRO A 34 7.02 -3.51 -2.31
N VAL A 35 8.28 -3.43 -1.88
CA VAL A 35 8.97 -4.55 -1.22
C VAL A 35 8.44 -4.66 0.21
N VAL A 36 7.78 -5.78 0.52
CA VAL A 36 7.15 -6.02 1.81
C VAL A 36 7.66 -7.33 2.41
N PRO A 37 8.29 -7.32 3.60
CA PRO A 37 8.73 -8.54 4.27
C PRO A 37 7.55 -9.49 4.56
N ALA A 38 7.74 -10.78 4.31
CA ALA A 38 6.70 -11.80 4.51
C ALA A 38 6.47 -12.17 5.98
N GLN A 39 7.40 -11.83 6.88
CA GLN A 39 7.34 -12.16 8.32
C GLN A 39 7.59 -10.91 9.18
N GLY A 40 7.11 -10.94 10.42
CA GLY A 40 7.30 -9.87 11.41
C GLY A 40 6.00 -9.24 11.94
N SER A 41 4.86 -9.51 11.32
CA SER A 41 3.55 -9.18 11.90
C SER A 41 3.04 -10.33 12.77
N VAL A 42 2.37 -9.99 13.88
CA VAL A 42 1.69 -10.95 14.77
C VAL A 42 0.17 -10.97 14.57
N GLY A 43 -0.38 -10.15 13.67
CA GLY A 43 -1.80 -10.17 13.30
C GLY A 43 -2.78 -9.60 14.34
N ALA A 44 -2.35 -9.27 15.56
CA ALA A 44 -3.22 -8.79 16.64
C ALA A 44 -3.98 -7.48 16.31
N SER A 45 -3.40 -6.63 15.45
CA SER A 45 -4.02 -5.41 14.92
C SER A 45 -4.14 -5.46 13.39
N GLY A 46 -4.27 -6.66 12.83
CA GLY A 46 -4.17 -6.93 11.39
C GLY A 46 -2.74 -6.90 10.86
N ASP A 47 -2.60 -6.60 9.57
CA ASP A 47 -1.33 -6.64 8.82
C ASP A 47 -0.49 -5.37 8.98
N LEU A 48 -0.39 -4.83 10.20
CA LEU A 48 0.20 -3.52 10.45
C LEU A 48 1.63 -3.37 9.89
N ALA A 49 2.53 -4.32 10.22
CA ALA A 49 3.92 -4.25 9.76
C ALA A 49 4.04 -4.32 8.22
N PRO A 50 3.36 -5.25 7.51
CA PRO A 50 3.30 -5.25 6.06
C PRO A 50 2.72 -3.97 5.44
N LEU A 51 1.61 -3.47 6.00
CA LEU A 51 0.97 -2.25 5.52
C LEU A 51 1.82 -1.01 5.76
N ALA A 52 2.61 -0.97 6.83
CA ALA A 52 3.57 0.10 7.09
C ALA A 52 4.68 0.15 6.04
N HIS A 53 5.20 -1.00 5.59
CA HIS A 53 6.18 -1.05 4.49
C HIS A 53 5.59 -0.55 3.18
N MET A 54 4.35 -0.95 2.85
CA MET A 54 3.64 -0.39 1.69
C MET A 54 3.47 1.13 1.82
N ALA A 55 3.00 1.62 2.97
CA ALA A 55 2.78 3.05 3.19
C ALA A 55 4.10 3.87 3.16
N ALA A 56 5.21 3.31 3.62
CA ALA A 56 6.52 3.94 3.53
C ALA A 56 6.89 4.28 2.08
N THR A 57 6.64 3.37 1.14
CA THR A 57 6.95 3.62 -0.29
C THR A 57 6.13 4.77 -0.88
N MET A 58 4.90 4.96 -0.40
CA MET A 58 4.02 6.05 -0.83
C MET A 58 4.53 7.44 -0.44
N ILE A 59 5.42 7.52 0.57
CA ILE A 59 6.07 8.76 1.00
C ILE A 59 7.54 8.84 0.57
N GLY A 60 7.98 7.95 -0.33
CA GLY A 60 9.36 7.94 -0.85
C GLY A 60 10.38 7.25 0.05
N VAL A 61 9.94 6.39 0.97
CA VAL A 61 10.81 5.63 1.89
C VAL A 61 10.70 4.13 1.61
N GLY A 62 11.81 3.40 1.74
CA GLY A 62 11.84 1.95 1.50
C GLY A 62 12.08 1.61 0.03
N GLU A 63 11.74 0.38 -0.36
CA GLU A 63 12.10 -0.17 -1.66
C GLU A 63 10.86 -0.56 -2.47
N ILE A 64 10.96 -0.44 -3.80
CA ILE A 64 9.87 -0.72 -4.72
C ILE A 64 10.41 -1.41 -5.98
N PHE A 65 9.72 -2.46 -6.43
CA PHE A 65 9.93 -3.02 -7.76
C PHE A 65 9.24 -2.13 -8.79
N VAL A 66 9.93 -1.85 -9.89
CA VAL A 66 9.40 -1.10 -11.03
C VAL A 66 9.14 -2.11 -12.15
N GLY A 67 7.88 -2.24 -12.56
CA GLY A 67 7.49 -3.04 -13.73
C GLY A 67 8.11 -2.49 -15.02
N GLU A 68 8.20 -3.34 -16.05
CA GLU A 68 8.66 -2.94 -17.39
C GLU A 68 7.76 -1.92 -18.07
#